data_AF-A0A4R5UDX8-F1
#
_entry.id   AF-A0A4R5UDX8-F1
#
_cell.length_a   1.000
_cell.length_b   1.000
_cell.length_c   1.000
_cell.angle_alpha   90.00
_cell.angle_beta   90.00
_cell.angle_gamma   90.00
#
_symmetry.space_group_name_H-M   'P 1'
#
loop_
_entity.id
_entity.type
_entity.pdbx_description
1 polymer ?
#
loop_
_entity_poly.entity_id
_entity_poly.type
_entity_poly.pdbx_seq_one_letter_code
_entity_poly.pdbx_strand_id
1 'polypeptide(L)' 'MDSSIHAVVPDAYAAMGWIEEFSELARLAIDEEDDEVLRARYENELLKRAVYLRAAGLFDVVEIRHPALRAMLDDAR' A
#
# COMPACT_ATOMS: atom_id res chain seq x y z
N MET A 1 -8.47 28.79 21.63
CA MET A 1 -9.44 27.88 21.02
C MET A 1 -8.72 27.15 19.91
N ASP A 2 -8.51 25.85 20.11
CA ASP A 2 -7.76 24.92 19.27
C ASP A 2 -8.44 24.68 17.91
N SER A 3 -8.13 25.51 16.91
CA SER A 3 -8.51 25.24 15.51
C SER A 3 -7.60 24.23 14.80
N SER A 4 -6.58 23.66 15.47
CA SER A 4 -5.66 22.68 14.86
C SER A 4 -6.16 21.23 14.87
N ILE A 5 -7.15 20.87 15.68
CA ILE A 5 -7.54 19.46 15.84
C ILE A 5 -8.38 18.95 14.65
N HIS A 6 -9.12 19.82 13.97
CA HIS A 6 -10.02 19.41 12.89
C HIS A 6 -9.34 19.18 11.52
N ALA A 7 -8.13 19.70 11.30
CA ALA A 7 -7.41 19.50 10.04
C ALA A 7 -6.61 18.18 10.00
N VAL A 8 -6.21 17.65 11.16
CA VAL A 8 -5.35 16.45 11.27
C VAL A 8 -6.16 15.15 11.21
N VAL A 9 -7.37 15.14 11.74
CA VAL A 9 -8.20 13.92 11.83
C VAL A 9 -8.67 13.40 10.46
N PRO A 10 -9.12 14.24 9.50
CA PRO A 10 -9.50 13.77 8.16
C PRO A 10 -8.34 13.11 7.39
N ASP A 11 -7.12 13.63 7.56
CA ASP A 11 -5.91 13.13 6.90
C ASP A 11 -5.48 11.76 7.46
N ALA A 12 -5.64 11.55 8.78
CA ALA A 12 -5.31 10.28 9.42
C ALA A 12 -6.24 9.13 8.98
N TYR A 13 -7.55 9.34 8.88
CA TYR A 13 -8.48 8.31 8.40
C TYR A 13 -8.27 7.99 6.91
N ALA A 14 -7.95 8.99 6.09
CA ALA A 14 -7.60 8.76 4.69
C ALA A 14 -6.30 7.95 4.57
N ALA A 15 -5.27 8.28 5.36
CA ALA A 15 -4.02 7.54 5.40
C ALA A 15 -4.22 6.07 5.84
N MET A 16 -5.07 5.82 6.84
CA MET A 16 -5.42 4.45 7.25
C MET A 16 -6.10 3.70 6.11
N GLY A 17 -7.07 4.31 5.41
CA GLY A 17 -7.72 3.69 4.26
C GLY A 17 -6.74 3.32 3.16
N TRP A 18 -5.76 4.17 2.85
CA TRP A 18 -4.72 3.88 1.86
C TRP A 18 -3.81 2.72 2.27
N ILE A 19 -3.45 2.64 3.56
CA ILE A 19 -2.66 1.53 4.10
C ILE A 19 -3.46 0.22 4.05
N GLU A 20 -4.75 0.25 4.40
CA GLU A 20 -5.64 -0.91 4.36
C GLU A 20 -5.81 -1.44 2.94
N GLU A 21 -6.12 -0.57 1.97
CA GLU A 21 -6.25 -0.95 0.56
C GLU A 21 -4.96 -1.55 0.01
N PHE A 22 -3.81 -0.97 0.35
CA PHE A 22 -2.52 -1.48 -0.08
C PHE A 22 -2.19 -2.84 0.55
N SER A 23 -2.49 -3.01 1.84
CA SER A 23 -2.27 -4.27 2.56
C SER A 23 -3.16 -5.38 2.02
N GLU A 24 -4.41 -5.06 1.67
CA GLU A 24 -5.33 -6.03 1.06
C GLU A 24 -4.86 -6.46 -0.32
N LEU A 25 -4.39 -5.53 -1.16
CA LEU A 25 -3.81 -5.88 -2.46
C LEU A 25 -2.57 -6.77 -2.31
N ALA A 26 -1.72 -6.50 -1.31
CA ALA A 26 -0.55 -7.33 -1.02
C ALA A 26 -0.96 -8.74 -0.63
N ARG A 27 -1.99 -8.87 0.23
CA ARG A 27 -2.56 -10.16 0.62
C ARG A 27 -3.12 -10.91 -0.59
N LEU A 28 -3.92 -10.25 -1.42
CA LEU A 28 -4.49 -10.84 -2.63
C LEU A 28 -3.40 -11.30 -3.63
N ALA A 29 -2.33 -10.53 -3.80
CA ALA A 29 -1.21 -10.93 -4.66
C ALA A 29 -0.43 -12.13 -4.10
N ILE A 30 -0.32 -12.25 -2.77
CA ILE A 30 0.35 -13.37 -2.11
C ILE A 30 -0.51 -14.64 -2.14
N ASP A 31 -1.81 -14.51 -1.88
CA ASP A 31 -2.73 -15.63 -1.77
C ASP A 31 -3.15 -16.18 -3.15
N GLU A 32 -2.97 -15.42 -4.23
CA GLU A 32 -3.33 -15.85 -5.60
C GLU A 32 -2.26 -16.74 -6.23
N GLU A 33 -2.45 -18.05 -6.10
CA GLU A 33 -1.55 -19.08 -6.65
C GLU A 33 -1.98 -19.58 -8.04
N ASP A 34 -3.27 -19.55 -8.36
CA ASP A 34 -3.86 -20.29 -9.49
C ASP A 34 -4.13 -19.43 -10.74
N ASP A 35 -4.40 -18.13 -10.57
CA ASP A 35 -4.63 -17.17 -11.66
C ASP A 35 -3.49 -16.15 -11.78
N GLU A 36 -2.50 -16.47 -12.62
CA GLU A 36 -1.35 -15.60 -12.85
C GLU A 36 -1.72 -14.22 -13.42
N VAL A 37 -2.80 -14.13 -14.21
CA VAL A 37 -3.26 -12.86 -14.79
C VAL A 37 -3.86 -11.99 -13.69
N LEU A 38 -4.59 -12.59 -12.77
CA LEU A 38 -5.17 -11.90 -11.63
C LEU A 38 -4.08 -11.46 -10.63
N ARG A 39 -3.13 -12.33 -10.29
CA ARG A 39 -1.96 -11.98 -9.47
C ARG A 39 -1.21 -10.80 -10.06
N ALA A 40 -0.89 -10.84 -11.36
CA ALA A 40 -0.19 -9.75 -12.03
C ALA A 40 -0.98 -8.44 -12.00
N ARG A 41 -2.33 -8.47 -12.00
CA ARG A 41 -3.14 -7.26 -11.83
C ARG A 41 -3.00 -6.68 -10.43
N TYR A 42 -3.04 -7.51 -9.38
CA TYR A 42 -2.82 -7.06 -8.01
C TYR A 42 -1.42 -6.47 -7.82
N GLU A 43 -0.38 -7.12 -8.37
CA GLU A 43 0.99 -6.62 -8.36
C GLU A 43 1.13 -5.26 -9.06
N ASN A 44 0.52 -5.09 -10.24
CA ASN A 44 0.53 -3.80 -10.95
C ASN A 44 -0.19 -2.69 -10.15
N GLU A 45 -1.28 -3.02 -9.49
CA GLU A 45 -2.03 -2.08 -8.65
C GLU A 45 -1.26 -1.71 -7.36
N LEU A 46 -0.47 -2.64 -6.80
CA LEU A 46 0.47 -2.38 -5.72
C LEU A 46 1.56 -1.42 -6.16
N LEU A 47 2.18 -1.64 -7.32
CA LEU A 47 3.23 -0.77 -7.86
C LEU A 47 2.75 0.68 -8.00
N LYS A 48 1.56 0.88 -8.57
CA LYS A 48 0.97 2.23 -8.70
C LYS A 48 0.75 2.89 -7.33
N ARG A 49 0.18 2.16 -6.37
CA ARG A 49 -0.12 2.69 -5.02
C ARG A 49 1.13 2.93 -4.19
N ALA A 50 2.17 2.12 -4.36
CA ALA A 50 3.45 2.29 -3.68
C ALA A 50 4.07 3.66 -3.97
N VAL A 51 3.96 4.17 -5.21
CA VAL A 51 4.43 5.52 -5.57
C VAL A 51 3.74 6.59 -4.72
N TYR A 52 2.42 6.52 -4.58
CA TYR A 52 1.64 7.49 -3.80
C TYR A 52 1.92 7.38 -2.29
N LEU A 53 2.00 6.17 -1.76
CA LEU A 53 2.36 5.92 -0.35
C LEU A 53 3.77 6.43 -0.03
N ARG A 54 4.74 6.27 -0.95
CA ARG A 54 6.08 6.83 -0.80
C ARG A 54 6.06 8.35 -0.80
N ALA A 55 5.34 8.97 -1.74
CA ALA A 55 5.19 10.43 -1.80
C ALA A 55 4.52 11.01 -0.54
N ALA A 56 3.64 10.26 0.10
CA ALA A 56 2.98 10.62 1.35
C ALA A 56 3.80 10.28 2.62
N GLY A 57 4.96 9.63 2.49
CA GLY A 57 5.76 9.17 3.65
C GLY A 57 5.10 8.03 4.45
N LEU A 58 4.09 7.36 3.88
CA LEU A 58 3.33 6.30 4.55
C LEU A 58 3.89 4.90 4.26
N PHE A 59 4.68 4.75 3.20
CA PHE A 59 5.18 3.44 2.79
C PHE A 59 6.03 2.74 3.86
N ASP A 60 6.82 3.50 4.63
CA ASP A 60 7.72 2.95 5.65
C ASP A 60 6.97 2.42 6.89
N VAL A 61 5.67 2.69 7.00
CA VAL A 61 4.79 2.17 8.06
C VAL A 61 4.36 0.73 7.76
N VAL A 62 4.41 0.31 6.49
CA VAL A 62 3.94 -1.01 6.05
C VAL A 62 5.11 -1.99 5.97
N GLU A 63 5.00 -3.12 6.68
CA GLU A 63 5.97 -4.21 6.61
C GLU A 63 5.49 -5.32 5.67
N ILE A 64 6.17 -5.52 4.54
CA ILE A 64 5.93 -6.68 3.65
C ILE A 64 6.98 -7.76 3.90
N ARG A 65 6.53 -8.89 4.46
CA ARG A 65 7.37 -10.05 4.78
C ARG A 65 7.53 -11.05 3.63
N HIS A 66 6.75 -10.91 2.56
CA HIS A 66 6.86 -11.78 1.38
C HIS A 66 8.08 -11.39 0.53
N PRO A 67 9.13 -12.22 0.41
CA PRO A 67 10.41 -11.79 -0.15
C PRO A 67 10.34 -11.30 -1.60
N ALA A 68 9.59 -12.01 -2.45
CA ALA A 68 9.45 -11.65 -3.86
C ALA A 68 8.68 -10.34 -4.04
N LEU A 69 7.60 -10.17 -3.28
CA LEU A 69 6.78 -8.96 -3.34
C LEU A 69 7.56 -7.74 -2.82
N ARG A 70 8.35 -7.93 -1.75
CA ARG A 70 9.24 -6.88 -1.25
C ARG A 70 10.28 -6.47 -2.29
N ALA A 71 10.97 -7.43 -2.91
CA ALA A 71 11.96 -7.16 -3.95
C ALA A 71 11.35 -6.37 -5.12
N MET A 72 10.16 -6.78 -5.59
CA MET A 72 9.44 -6.08 -6.66
C MET A 72 9.15 -4.61 -6.32
N LEU A 73 8.71 -4.34 -5.08
CA LEU A 73 8.42 -2.98 -4.61
C LEU A 73 9.66 -2.12 -4.41
N ASP A 74 10.79 -2.74 -4.06
CA ASP A 74 12.08 -2.07 -3.92
C ASP A 74 12.67 -1.70 -5.29
N ASP A 75 12.52 -2.56 -6.30
CA ASP A 75 12.96 -2.32 -7.67
C ASP A 75 12.18 -1.20 -8.37
N ALA A 76 10.93 -0.97 -7.96
CA ALA A 76 10.04 0.04 -8.54
C ALA A 76 10.23 1.46 -7.99
N ARG A 77 11.32 1.70 -7.25
CA ARG A 77 11.66 3.02 -6.70
C ARG A 77 12.15 4.02 -7.75
#